data_AF-A0A5K1DWU1-F1
#
_entry.id   AF-A0A5K1DWU1-F1
#
_cell.length_a   1.000
_cell.length_b   1.000
_cell.length_c   1.000
_cell.angle_alpha   90.00
_cell.angle_beta   90.00
_cell.angle_gamma   90.00
#
_symmetry.space_group_name_H-M   'P 1'
#
loop_
_entity.id
_entity.type
_entity.pdbx_description
1 polymer ?
#
loop_
_entity_poly.entity_id
_entity_poly.type
_entity_poly.pdbx_seq_one_letter_code
_entity_poly.pdbx_strand_id
1 'polypeptide(L)' 'HDMAGKITGMLLEMENPDLLLLLESPDALAAKVEEAMQVLKLSKTKLDSKEATNGNQQPVEVTAN' A
#
# COMPACT_ATOMS: atom_id res chain seq x y z
N HIS A 1 11.00 -2.36 -8.20
CA HIS A 1 10.33 -3.54 -8.77
C HIS A 1 9.06 -3.91 -8.01
N ASP A 2 9.06 -3.87 -6.67
CA ASP A 2 7.92 -4.28 -5.82
C ASP A 2 6.59 -3.53 -6.07
N MET A 3 6.63 -2.25 -6.44
CA MET A 3 5.42 -1.47 -6.76
C MET A 3 4.75 -1.91 -8.07
N ALA A 4 5.53 -2.24 -9.10
CA ALA A 4 4.97 -2.63 -10.40
C ALA A 4 4.15 -3.92 -10.28
N GLY A 5 4.69 -4.94 -9.61
CA GLY A 5 3.98 -6.20 -9.37
C GLY A 5 2.69 -6.01 -8.57
N LYS A 6 2.68 -5.14 -7.56
CA LYS A 6 1.48 -4.82 -6.78
C LYS A 6 0.42 -4.08 -7.60
N ILE A 7 0.82 -3.10 -8.41
CA ILE A 7 -0.10 -2.38 -9.29
C ILE A 7 -0.70 -3.33 -10.32
N THR A 8 0.12 -4.15 -10.97
CA THR A 8 -0.36 -5.14 -11.93
C THR A 8 -1.31 -6.14 -11.27
N GLY A 9 -0.99 -6.62 -10.06
CA GLY A 9 -1.90 -7.46 -9.27
C GLY A 9 -3.26 -6.79 -9.02
N MET A 10 -3.26 -5.53 -8.57
CA MET A 10 -4.50 -4.76 -8.32
C MET A 10 -5.33 -4.55 -9.60
N LEU A 11 -4.70 -4.29 -10.75
CA LEU A 11 -5.43 -4.16 -12.01
C LEU A 11 -6.04 -5.50 -12.44
N LEU A 12 -5.33 -6.62 -12.24
CA LEU A 12 -5.83 -7.96 -12.58
C LEU A 12 -7.00 -8.44 -11.69
N GLU A 13 -7.34 -7.72 -10.63
CA GLU A 13 -8.54 -7.96 -9.83
C GLU A 13 -9.82 -7.37 -10.45
N MET A 14 -9.71 -6.56 -11.51
CA MET A 14 -10.85 -6.01 -12.25
C MET A 14 -11.53 -7.06 -13.14
N GLU A 15 -12.78 -6.81 -13.53
CA GLU A 15 -13.48 -7.69 -14.46
C GLU A 15 -12.83 -7.65 -15.86
N ASN A 16 -12.80 -8.79 -16.54
CA ASN A 16 -12.24 -8.93 -17.90
C ASN A 16 -12.72 -7.87 -18.92
N PRO A 17 -14.03 -7.51 -19.02
CA PRO A 17 -14.45 -6.45 -19.93
C PRO A 17 -13.81 -5.09 -19.61
N ASP A 18 -13.62 -4.76 -18.33
CA ASP A 18 -13.00 -3.51 -17.93
C ASP A 18 -11.50 -3.49 -18.24
N LEU A 19 -10.82 -4.62 -18.07
CA LEU A 19 -9.42 -4.79 -18.46
C LEU A 19 -9.23 -4.64 -19.97
N LEU A 20 -10.13 -5.19 -20.78
CA LEU A 20 -10.08 -5.01 -22.23
C LEU A 20 -10.22 -3.53 -22.61
N LEU A 21 -11.18 -2.82 -22.02
CA LEU A 21 -11.37 -1.39 -22.26
C LEU A 21 -10.13 -0.57 -21.87
N LEU A 22 -9.48 -0.90 -20.75
CA LEU A 22 -8.23 -0.26 -20.34
C LEU A 22 -7.10 -0.50 -21.34
N LEU A 23 -6.99 -1.71 -21.90
CA LEU A 23 -5.94 -2.04 -22.87
C LEU A 23 -6.15 -1.37 -24.24
N GLU A 24 -7.39 -1.02 -24.57
CA GLU A 24 -7.72 -0.29 -25.80
C GLU A 24 -7.36 1.21 -25.73
N SER A 25 -7.14 1.76 -24.52
CA SER A 25 -6.84 3.18 -24.32
C SER A 25 -5.62 3.37 -23.41
N PRO A 26 -4.45 3.78 -23.97
CA PRO A 26 -3.25 4.06 -23.19
C PRO A 26 -3.48 5.10 -22.07
N ASP A 27 -4.32 6.10 -22.33
CA ASP A 27 -4.65 7.14 -21.36
C ASP A 27 -5.48 6.60 -20.20
N ALA A 28 -6.45 5.71 -20.49
CA ALA A 28 -7.26 5.07 -19.46
C ALA A 28 -6.41 4.14 -18.58
N LEU A 29 -5.52 3.36 -19.19
CA LEU A 29 -4.57 2.52 -18.47
C LEU A 29 -3.64 3.36 -17.58
N ALA A 30 -3.10 4.47 -18.10
CA ALA A 30 -2.24 5.37 -17.34
C ALA A 30 -2.97 5.98 -16.14
N ALA A 31 -4.21 6.44 -16.33
CA ALA A 31 -5.04 6.98 -15.25
C ALA A 31 -5.29 5.93 -14.15
N LYS A 32 -5.55 4.68 -14.54
CA LYS A 32 -5.79 3.59 -13.58
C LYS A 32 -4.53 3.16 -12.84
N VAL A 33 -3.38 3.17 -13.52
CA VAL A 33 -2.06 2.97 -12.89
C VAL A 33 -1.77 4.09 -11.88
N GLU A 34 -2.10 5.34 -12.19
CA GLU A 34 -1.91 6.47 -11.28
C GLU A 34 -2.78 6.34 -10.03
N GLU A 35 -4.05 5.97 -10.18
CA GLU A 35 -4.94 5.68 -9.04
C GLU A 35 -4.38 4.58 -8.14
N ALA A 36 -3.95 3.46 -8.73
CA ALA A 36 -3.34 2.35 -7.99
C ALA A 36 -2.04 2.78 -7.27
N MET A 37 -1.22 3.63 -7.89
CA MET A 37 -0.03 4.20 -7.25
C MET A 37 -0.39 5.03 -6.02
N GLN A 38 -1.42 5.88 -6.11
CA GLN A 38 -1.87 6.70 -4.99
C GLN A 38 -2.39 5.83 -3.84
N VAL A 39 -3.21 4.82 -4.14
CA VAL A 39 -3.74 3.86 -3.15
C VAL A 39 -2.61 3.11 -2.46
N LEU A 40 -1.61 2.63 -3.20
CA LEU A 40 -0.46 1.94 -2.61
C LEU A 40 0.39 2.86 -1.75
N LYS A 41 0.59 4.11 -2.17
CA LYS A 41 1.33 5.11 -1.37
C LYS A 41 0.62 5.40 -0.06
N LEU A 42 -0.69 5.62 -0.10
CA LEU A 42 -1.54 5.81 1.08
C LEU A 42 -1.48 4.59 2.01
N SER A 43 -1.58 3.39 1.44
CA SER A 43 -1.54 2.13 2.20
C SER A 43 -0.18 1.92 2.86
N LYS A 44 0.92 2.21 2.16
CA LYS A 44 2.28 2.14 2.72
C LYS A 44 2.48 3.12 3.87
N THR A 45 2.02 4.37 3.74
CA THR A 45 2.07 5.36 4.83
C THR A 45 1.28 4.90 6.07
N LYS A 46 0.15 4.22 5.87
CA LYS A 46 -0.64 3.63 6.98
C LYS A 46 0.04 2.43 7.63
N LEU A 47 0.80 1.63 6.87
CA LEU A 47 1.53 0.48 7.38
C LEU A 47 2.79 0.90 8.16
N ASP A 48 3.52 1.92 7.70
CA ASP A 48 4.69 2.48 8.40
C ASP A 48 4.29 3.19 9.73
N SER A 49 3.02 3.56 9.92
CA SER A 49 2.51 4.16 11.16
C SER A 49 2.12 3.15 12.24
N LYS A 50 2.38 1.85 12.05
CA LYS A 50 2.02 0.76 12.99
C LYS A 50 3.23 0.05 13.61
N GLU A 51 4.41 0.68 13.58
CA GLU A 51 5.61 0.23 14.29
C GLU A 51 6.18 1.33 15.20
N ALA A 52 5.32 1.95 16.01
CA ALA A 52 5.75 2.74 17.16
C ALA A 52 4.64 2.78 18.23
N THR A 53 4.45 1.69 18.98
CA THR A 53 4.03 1.66 20.41
C THR A 53 3.77 0.20 20.84
N ASN A 54 4.82 -0.58 21.12
CA ASN A 54 4.68 -1.66 22.11
C ASN A 54 6.01 -1.94 22.80
N GLY A 55 6.36 -1.06 23.73
CA GLY A 55 7.36 -1.28 24.77
C GLY A 55 6.69 -1.02 26.11
N ASN A 56 5.83 -1.96 26.52
CA ASN A 56 5.08 -1.95 27.77
C ASN A 56 6.02 -1.76 28.98
N GLN A 57 5.53 -0.94 29.91
CA GLN A 57 6.16 -0.56 31.16
C GLN A 57 6.50 -1.79 32.01
N GLN A 58 7.68 -1.81 32.63
CA GLN A 58 7.87 -2.45 33.93
C GLN A 58 8.17 -1.37 34.96
N PRO A 59 7.38 -1.27 36.05
CA PRO A 59 7.67 -0.38 37.15
C PRO A 59 8.70 -1.03 38.10
N VAL A 60 9.38 -0.17 38.85
CA VAL A 60 10.15 -0.39 40.09
C VAL A 60 11.49 -1.15 40.03
N GLU A 61 12.59 -0.41 40.21
CA GLU A 61 13.47 -0.64 41.36
C GLU A 61 14.27 0.63 41.68
N VAL A 62 13.87 1.29 42.76
CA VAL A 62 14.72 2.22 43.50
C VAL A 62 15.72 1.39 44.29
N THR A 63 16.99 1.40 43.91
CA THR A 63 18.08 1.15 44.87
C THR A 63 19.18 2.16 44.59
N ALA A 64 19.18 3.20 45.41
CA ALA A 64 20.39 3.92 45.74
C ALA A 64 21.24 2.99 46.62
N ASN A 65 22.48 2.73 46.23
CA ASN A 65 23.60 2.34 47.08
C ASN A 65 24.91 2.58 46.32
#